data_AF-A0A7T0RKE2-F1
#
_entry.id   AF-A0A7T0RKE2-F1
#
_cell.length_a   1.000
_cell.length_b   1.000
_cell.length_c   1.000
_cell.angle_alpha   90.00
_cell.angle_beta   90.00
_cell.angle_gamma   90.00
#
_symmetry.space_group_name_H-M   'P 1'
#
loop_
_entity.id
_entity.type
_entity.pdbx_description
1 polymer ?
#
loop_
_entity_poly.entity_id
_entity_poly.type
_entity_poly.pdbx_seq_one_letter_code
_entity_poly.pdbx_strand_id
1 'polypeptide(L)'
;MQIRSGAYAKCALFTVATVFFLSACGGGSDGNSDSGSNSDNDTELLVNAGPDDTVTEGATYSLSAEVTGGDGEYTYNWTASPSLTLTHDDTSSSEASFTAPAVSVDTEYTLTVSVNDTSGNTDSDFTIITVSPVNIAPVAAISVPEWDGLGENYFPGGVEVILDGSGSSDEDASDTSDAISEYSWTQTDGTNVIVGEETNLSTLTFTTPILNDEESLTFQLEVTDSEGATDTETVTLTIQSKSDTLPLVDAGYSQGVFSGEVIILEGTASTSISEAEPLTYSWARSNNVTASQYAETEKDGYVSIKAIDDTDVLSTFAIAPSVSEYTVVAYTLTVTDAFGNQVEDTINVGVREMPTPLINDTGFLQQATNNALTEAQQNDWPGQDGQRGADIVEQNGYIEKAGRGKAGFDFTRLNANGDEQDASADTWSCVRDNVTGLVWEVKTDDGGLQDKDYLYSWYSDDENGGYVGDENGDDTSCTLTSCNTQAYENALNEQGLCGFYDWRMPTHHELFTLMHLGLSDSIAIDEDYFPYTGTVGTSPVWYWTSIPSADGVNSEDAQNAWALDFDSGVDNFLNKSTAARVRLVRAGR
;
A
#
# COMPACT_ATOMS: atom_id res chain seq x y z
N MET A 1 25.74 19.60 63.96
CA MET A 1 24.83 20.73 63.69
C MET A 1 23.41 20.18 63.69
N GLN A 2 22.49 20.94 64.27
CA GLN A 2 21.15 20.55 64.71
C GLN A 2 20.08 20.73 63.61
N ILE A 3 18.99 19.92 63.66
CA ILE A 3 17.58 20.21 63.26
C ILE A 3 17.32 20.19 61.71
N ARG A 4 16.26 19.62 61.08
CA ARG A 4 14.85 19.29 61.43
C ARG A 4 14.27 18.18 60.52
N SER A 5 13.10 17.72 60.94
CA SER A 5 12.15 16.66 60.51
C SER A 5 11.50 16.73 59.12
N GLY A 6 11.01 15.56 58.66
CA GLY A 6 9.85 15.40 57.76
C GLY A 6 9.61 13.94 57.34
N ALA A 7 8.55 13.30 57.85
CA ALA A 7 8.11 11.94 57.49
C ALA A 7 6.60 11.96 57.15
N TYR A 8 6.22 11.28 56.07
CA TYR A 8 4.85 11.04 55.56
C TYR A 8 4.87 9.64 54.89
N ALA A 9 3.86 8.79 54.85
CA ALA A 9 2.45 8.85 55.28
C ALA A 9 1.96 7.43 55.65
N LYS A 10 0.80 7.36 56.32
CA LYS A 10 0.24 6.21 57.04
C LYS A 10 -0.74 5.39 56.20
N CYS A 11 -0.72 4.06 56.37
CA CYS A 11 -1.88 3.18 56.20
C CYS A 11 -3.01 3.60 57.13
N ALA A 12 -4.24 3.68 56.61
CA ALA A 12 -5.46 3.85 57.40
C ALA A 12 -6.30 2.58 57.28
N LEU A 13 -6.37 1.83 58.37
CA LEU A 13 -7.33 0.78 58.65
C LEU A 13 -8.63 1.48 59.12
N PHE A 14 -9.75 1.31 58.42
CA PHE A 14 -11.05 1.80 58.87
C PHE A 14 -11.92 0.63 59.33
N THR A 15 -11.86 0.33 60.62
CA THR A 15 -12.94 -0.32 61.37
C THR A 15 -14.05 0.70 61.59
N VAL A 16 -15.22 0.52 60.95
CA VAL A 16 -16.43 1.24 61.30
C VAL A 16 -17.22 0.40 62.29
N ALA A 17 -17.28 0.89 63.53
CA ALA A 17 -18.15 0.38 64.58
C ALA A 17 -19.52 1.06 64.45
N THR A 18 -20.54 0.30 64.07
CA THR A 18 -21.92 0.82 64.00
C THR A 18 -22.61 0.59 65.33
N VAL A 19 -23.08 1.69 65.91
CA VAL A 19 -23.68 1.80 67.23
C VAL A 19 -25.16 1.41 67.17
N PHE A 20 -25.56 0.42 67.98
CA PHE A 20 -26.95 0.10 68.26
C PHE A 20 -27.63 1.27 69.01
N PHE A 21 -28.67 1.88 68.44
CA PHE A 21 -29.65 2.66 69.19
C PHE A 21 -30.88 1.78 69.45
N LEU A 22 -30.96 1.22 70.65
CA LEU A 22 -32.22 0.73 71.23
C LEU A 22 -33.07 1.94 71.64
N SER A 23 -34.24 2.13 71.04
CA SER A 23 -35.30 2.99 71.59
C SER A 23 -36.28 2.14 72.40
N ALA A 24 -35.98 2.01 73.70
CA ALA A 24 -36.94 1.50 74.68
C ALA A 24 -37.83 2.66 75.18
N CYS A 25 -39.15 2.42 75.19
CA CYS A 25 -40.16 3.32 75.73
C CYS A 25 -40.09 3.35 77.27
N GLY A 26 -39.99 4.53 77.87
CA GLY A 26 -39.96 4.75 79.32
C GLY A 26 -40.78 5.97 79.70
N GLY A 27 -41.93 5.73 80.34
CA GLY A 27 -42.93 6.75 80.71
C GLY A 27 -42.56 7.66 81.89
N GLY A 28 -43.30 8.76 81.97
CA GLY A 28 -43.24 9.73 83.07
C GLY A 28 -44.49 10.62 83.11
N SER A 29 -45.36 10.29 84.07
CA SER A 29 -46.55 10.97 84.59
C SER A 29 -46.53 12.51 84.65
N ASP A 30 -47.65 13.16 84.30
CA ASP A 30 -48.33 14.16 85.15
C ASP A 30 -49.74 14.49 84.62
N GLY A 31 -50.78 14.32 85.45
CA GLY A 31 -52.16 14.69 85.10
C GLY A 31 -53.24 14.13 86.05
N ASN A 32 -53.60 14.95 87.04
CA ASN A 32 -54.52 14.68 88.15
C ASN A 32 -56.00 14.37 87.75
N SER A 33 -56.54 13.29 88.33
CA SER A 33 -57.95 12.91 88.61
C SER A 33 -59.09 13.57 87.80
N ASP A 34 -59.90 12.77 87.09
CA ASP A 34 -61.26 12.43 87.52
C ASP A 34 -61.85 11.27 86.69
N SER A 35 -62.81 10.58 87.28
CA SER A 35 -63.48 9.34 86.86
C SER A 35 -64.16 9.33 85.48
N GLY A 36 -64.14 8.17 84.82
CA GLY A 36 -65.06 7.86 83.72
C GLY A 36 -64.67 6.59 82.96
N SER A 37 -65.45 5.52 83.10
CA SER A 37 -65.33 4.28 82.33
C SER A 37 -65.70 4.49 80.85
N ASN A 38 -65.00 3.83 79.91
CA ASN A 38 -65.55 2.79 79.01
C ASN A 38 -64.60 2.50 77.82
N SER A 39 -64.43 1.21 77.51
CA SER A 39 -64.19 0.56 76.20
C SER A 39 -63.40 1.27 75.09
N ASP A 40 -62.18 0.78 74.81
CA ASP A 40 -61.82 0.00 73.61
C ASP A 40 -60.30 -0.25 73.62
N ASN A 41 -59.89 -1.52 73.67
CA ASN A 41 -58.51 -1.91 73.37
C ASN A 41 -58.40 -1.98 71.85
N ASP A 42 -58.19 -0.84 71.19
CA ASP A 42 -57.65 -0.82 69.83
C ASP A 42 -56.13 -0.76 69.98
N THR A 43 -55.49 -1.92 70.11
CA THR A 43 -54.03 -2.00 70.10
C THR A 43 -53.57 -1.77 68.67
N GLU A 44 -52.90 -0.64 68.41
CA GLU A 44 -52.30 -0.30 67.12
C GLU A 44 -51.53 -1.50 66.53
N LEU A 45 -51.86 -1.88 65.29
CA LEU A 45 -51.20 -2.96 64.56
C LEU A 45 -49.79 -2.49 64.16
N LEU A 46 -48.77 -3.22 64.59
CA LEU A 46 -47.36 -2.95 64.29
C LEU A 46 -46.71 -4.19 63.68
N VAL A 47 -46.04 -4.02 62.54
CA VAL A 47 -45.36 -5.06 61.78
C VAL A 47 -43.86 -4.82 61.79
N ASN A 48 -43.08 -5.88 61.91
CA ASN A 48 -41.63 -5.88 61.72
C ASN A 48 -41.27 -6.92 60.64
N ALA A 49 -40.64 -6.48 59.55
CA ALA A 49 -40.29 -7.30 58.40
C ALA A 49 -39.03 -8.16 58.60
N GLY A 50 -38.33 -7.98 59.73
CA GLY A 50 -37.05 -8.62 60.02
C GLY A 50 -35.85 -7.69 59.76
N PRO A 51 -34.64 -8.09 60.21
CA PRO A 51 -33.42 -7.32 59.97
C PRO A 51 -32.98 -7.43 58.51
N ASP A 52 -32.24 -6.43 58.04
CA ASP A 52 -31.51 -6.52 56.78
C ASP A 52 -30.50 -7.69 56.81
N ASP A 53 -30.32 -8.37 55.67
CA ASP A 53 -29.43 -9.52 55.56
C ASP A 53 -28.76 -9.61 54.17
N THR A 54 -27.79 -10.50 54.04
CA THR A 54 -27.07 -10.78 52.80
C THR A 54 -27.19 -12.27 52.44
N VAL A 55 -27.52 -12.56 51.19
CA VAL A 55 -27.65 -13.93 50.68
C VAL A 55 -26.86 -14.09 49.39
N THR A 56 -26.17 -15.22 49.24
CA THR A 56 -25.51 -15.56 47.97
C THR A 56 -26.55 -15.95 46.93
N GLU A 57 -26.36 -15.54 45.68
CA GLU A 57 -27.22 -15.96 44.58
C GLU A 57 -27.45 -17.48 44.51
N GLY A 58 -28.61 -17.89 44.01
CA GLY A 58 -29.03 -19.30 43.95
C GLY A 58 -29.42 -19.92 45.30
N ALA A 59 -29.09 -19.30 46.45
CA ALA A 59 -29.52 -19.78 47.75
C ALA A 59 -30.99 -19.45 48.03
N THR A 60 -31.67 -20.33 48.77
CA THR A 60 -33.03 -20.06 49.25
C THR A 60 -32.98 -19.25 50.55
N TYR A 61 -33.69 -18.13 50.59
CA TYR A 61 -33.82 -17.27 51.77
C TYR A 61 -35.25 -17.35 52.34
N SER A 62 -35.37 -17.43 53.66
CA SER A 62 -36.65 -17.48 54.37
C SER A 62 -36.95 -16.13 55.04
N LEU A 63 -38.11 -15.57 54.73
CA LEU A 63 -38.65 -14.34 55.32
C LEU A 63 -39.63 -14.71 56.43
N SER A 64 -39.66 -13.93 57.50
CA SER A 64 -40.66 -14.03 58.57
C SER A 64 -40.93 -12.66 59.15
N ALA A 65 -42.20 -12.25 59.18
CA ALA A 65 -42.63 -11.04 59.82
C ALA A 65 -43.06 -11.28 61.28
N GLU A 66 -42.80 -10.33 62.16
CA GLU A 66 -43.35 -10.30 63.52
C GLU A 66 -44.44 -9.23 63.62
N VAL A 67 -45.56 -9.57 64.28
CA VAL A 67 -46.71 -8.67 64.43
C VAL A 67 -47.02 -8.48 65.90
N THR A 68 -47.27 -7.23 66.32
CA THR A 68 -47.74 -6.90 67.66
C THR A 68 -48.96 -5.97 67.58
N GLY A 69 -49.93 -6.14 68.49
CA GLY A 69 -51.21 -5.40 68.43
C GLY A 69 -52.22 -5.99 67.42
N GLY A 70 -53.24 -5.21 67.06
CA GLY A 70 -54.36 -5.63 66.20
C GLY A 70 -55.33 -6.65 66.81
N ASP A 71 -56.38 -6.99 66.06
CA ASP A 71 -57.43 -7.93 66.46
C ASP A 71 -57.65 -9.08 65.46
N GLY A 72 -57.64 -10.32 65.96
CA GLY A 72 -58.04 -11.53 65.22
C GLY A 72 -56.91 -12.19 64.41
N GLU A 73 -57.25 -12.82 63.29
CA GLU A 73 -56.30 -13.45 62.38
C GLU A 73 -55.65 -12.41 61.44
N TYR A 74 -54.38 -12.63 61.09
CA TYR A 74 -53.62 -11.73 60.21
C TYR A 74 -53.53 -12.28 58.80
N THR A 75 -53.64 -11.40 57.80
CA THR A 75 -53.33 -11.71 56.39
C THR A 75 -52.09 -10.96 55.96
N TYR A 76 -51.06 -11.70 55.56
CA TYR A 76 -49.76 -11.20 55.13
C TYR A 76 -49.70 -11.10 53.60
N ASN A 77 -49.10 -10.04 53.09
CA ASN A 77 -48.83 -9.86 51.67
C ASN A 77 -47.40 -9.34 51.48
N TRP A 78 -46.51 -10.21 50.99
CA TRP A 78 -45.14 -9.86 50.69
C TRP A 78 -44.99 -9.33 49.26
N THR A 79 -44.20 -8.28 49.10
CA THR A 79 -43.84 -7.68 47.81
C THR A 79 -42.35 -7.35 47.79
N ALA A 80 -41.76 -7.26 46.59
CA ALA A 80 -40.34 -7.00 46.42
C ALA A 80 -40.09 -5.91 45.36
N SER A 81 -39.11 -5.05 45.61
CA SER A 81 -38.57 -4.08 44.65
C SER A 81 -37.04 -4.11 44.69
N PRO A 82 -36.32 -4.40 43.58
CA PRO A 82 -36.81 -4.81 42.26
C PRO A 82 -37.69 -6.07 42.31
N SER A 83 -38.44 -6.35 41.23
CA SER A 83 -39.37 -7.48 41.20
C SER A 83 -38.64 -8.81 41.44
N LEU A 84 -39.10 -9.56 42.44
CA LEU A 84 -38.57 -10.86 42.84
C LEU A 84 -39.72 -11.87 42.99
N THR A 85 -39.51 -13.12 42.57
CA THR A 85 -40.52 -14.16 42.71
C THR A 85 -40.50 -14.70 44.14
N LEU A 86 -41.52 -14.38 44.92
CA LEU A 86 -41.70 -14.87 46.28
C LEU A 86 -42.62 -16.10 46.28
N THR A 87 -42.26 -17.12 47.07
CA THR A 87 -43.09 -18.28 47.38
C THR A 87 -43.80 -18.01 48.71
N HIS A 88 -45.11 -17.77 48.65
CA HIS A 88 -45.96 -17.47 49.81
C HIS A 88 -47.37 -18.06 49.59
N ASP A 89 -47.46 -19.39 49.66
CA ASP A 89 -48.69 -20.12 49.32
C ASP A 89 -49.81 -19.95 50.37
N ASP A 90 -49.44 -19.66 51.62
CA ASP A 90 -50.36 -19.46 52.75
C ASP A 90 -50.24 -18.03 53.30
N THR A 91 -51.17 -17.16 52.87
CA THR A 91 -51.22 -15.76 53.30
C THR A 91 -51.65 -15.58 54.76
N SER A 92 -52.00 -16.65 55.48
CA SER A 92 -52.20 -16.60 56.94
C SER A 92 -50.91 -16.87 57.73
N SER A 93 -49.85 -17.32 57.05
CA SER A 93 -48.50 -17.47 57.60
C SER A 93 -47.66 -16.21 57.37
N SER A 94 -46.88 -15.81 58.37
CA SER A 94 -45.88 -14.76 58.24
C SER A 94 -44.66 -15.19 57.42
N GLU A 95 -44.49 -16.50 57.20
CA GLU A 95 -43.36 -17.09 56.51
C GLU A 95 -43.53 -17.03 54.98
N ALA A 96 -42.55 -16.46 54.30
CA ALA A 96 -42.40 -16.51 52.84
C ALA A 96 -40.96 -16.90 52.50
N SER A 97 -40.67 -17.20 51.23
CA SER A 97 -39.30 -17.48 50.80
C SER A 97 -39.06 -17.07 49.37
N PHE A 98 -37.79 -16.93 49.00
CA PHE A 98 -37.39 -16.79 47.60
C PHE A 98 -36.07 -17.51 47.36
N THR A 99 -35.78 -17.81 46.09
CA THR A 99 -34.44 -18.21 45.67
C THR A 99 -33.74 -16.97 45.14
N ALA A 100 -32.59 -16.63 45.72
CA ALA A 100 -31.83 -15.46 45.33
C ALA A 100 -31.51 -15.52 43.83
N PRO A 101 -31.84 -14.48 43.05
CA PRO A 101 -31.59 -14.46 41.61
C PRO A 101 -30.08 -14.37 41.33
N ALA A 102 -29.69 -14.74 40.11
CA ALA A 102 -28.33 -14.48 39.65
C ALA A 102 -28.10 -12.97 39.49
N VAL A 103 -26.98 -12.49 39.98
CA VAL A 103 -26.57 -11.08 39.95
C VAL A 103 -25.10 -11.01 39.55
N SER A 104 -24.66 -9.90 38.96
CA SER A 104 -23.25 -9.66 38.62
C SER A 104 -22.57 -8.64 39.55
N VAL A 105 -23.34 -8.03 40.46
CA VAL A 105 -22.89 -7.13 41.53
C VAL A 105 -23.84 -7.26 42.70
N ASP A 106 -23.42 -6.85 43.90
CA ASP A 106 -24.30 -6.78 45.08
C ASP A 106 -25.57 -6.00 44.74
N THR A 107 -26.70 -6.70 44.76
CA THR A 107 -28.01 -6.14 44.37
C THR A 107 -28.96 -6.16 45.55
N GLU A 108 -29.38 -4.97 45.96
CA GLU A 108 -30.34 -4.81 47.06
C GLU A 108 -31.78 -5.03 46.58
N TYR A 109 -32.51 -5.86 47.31
CA TYR A 109 -33.95 -6.04 47.19
C TYR A 109 -34.63 -5.51 48.45
N THR A 110 -35.58 -4.60 48.30
CA THR A 110 -36.46 -4.17 49.39
C THR A 110 -37.68 -5.09 49.42
N LEU A 111 -37.85 -5.83 50.51
CA LEU A 111 -38.94 -6.77 50.75
C LEU A 111 -39.92 -6.12 51.71
N THR A 112 -41.11 -5.77 51.23
CA THR A 112 -42.15 -5.14 52.04
C THR A 112 -43.25 -6.14 52.35
N VAL A 113 -43.57 -6.30 53.63
CA VAL A 113 -44.74 -7.04 54.11
C VAL A 113 -45.83 -6.06 54.49
N SER A 114 -47.04 -6.28 53.99
CA SER A 114 -48.25 -5.58 54.43
C SER A 114 -49.16 -6.57 55.15
N VAL A 115 -49.58 -6.24 56.38
CA VAL A 115 -50.43 -7.10 57.20
C VAL A 115 -51.78 -6.43 57.41
N ASN A 116 -52.85 -7.20 57.24
CA ASN A 116 -54.23 -6.78 57.55
C ASN A 116 -54.78 -7.65 58.68
N ASP A 117 -55.45 -7.05 59.67
CA ASP A 117 -56.19 -7.79 60.69
C ASP A 117 -57.67 -8.01 60.29
N THR A 118 -58.43 -8.78 61.09
CA THR A 118 -59.85 -9.06 60.78
C THR A 118 -60.78 -7.86 60.94
N SER A 119 -60.34 -6.81 61.63
CA SER A 119 -61.05 -5.55 61.83
C SER A 119 -60.78 -4.54 60.70
N GLY A 120 -59.85 -4.86 59.80
CA GLY A 120 -59.48 -4.03 58.64
C GLY A 120 -58.35 -3.04 58.91
N ASN A 121 -57.66 -3.15 60.05
CA ASN A 121 -56.45 -2.38 60.33
C ASN A 121 -55.29 -2.90 59.48
N THR A 122 -54.42 -1.99 59.03
CA THR A 122 -53.31 -2.31 58.13
C THR A 122 -52.03 -1.64 58.59
N ASP A 123 -50.94 -2.39 58.60
CA ASP A 123 -49.60 -1.85 58.80
C ASP A 123 -48.58 -2.55 57.87
N SER A 124 -47.44 -1.91 57.64
CA SER A 124 -46.42 -2.42 56.74
C SER A 124 -45.01 -2.05 57.21
N ASP A 125 -44.09 -2.98 57.01
CA ASP A 125 -42.67 -2.77 57.24
C ASP A 125 -41.84 -3.37 56.10
N PHE A 126 -40.56 -3.02 56.02
CA PHE A 126 -39.66 -3.54 55.01
C PHE A 126 -38.30 -3.95 55.56
N THR A 127 -37.66 -4.88 54.87
CA THR A 127 -36.27 -5.29 55.07
C THR A 127 -35.50 -5.22 53.75
N ILE A 128 -34.21 -4.94 53.80
CA ILE A 128 -33.33 -4.96 52.64
C ILE A 128 -32.53 -6.26 52.65
N ILE A 129 -32.70 -7.07 51.61
CA ILE A 129 -31.87 -8.25 51.37
C ILE A 129 -30.90 -7.95 50.23
N THR A 130 -29.61 -7.97 50.53
CA THR A 130 -28.55 -7.84 49.53
C THR A 130 -28.22 -9.21 48.96
N VAL A 131 -28.37 -9.38 47.65
CA VAL A 131 -27.96 -10.60 46.95
C VAL A 131 -26.55 -10.39 46.42
N SER A 132 -25.61 -11.23 46.83
CA SER A 132 -24.20 -11.18 46.39
C SER A 132 -23.93 -12.22 45.29
N PRO A 133 -23.17 -11.85 44.23
CA PRO A 133 -22.82 -12.74 43.12
C PRO A 133 -21.87 -13.87 43.55
N VAL A 134 -21.76 -14.93 42.75
CA VAL A 134 -20.68 -15.93 42.84
C VAL A 134 -19.72 -15.69 41.68
N ASN A 135 -18.51 -15.23 41.99
CA ASN A 135 -17.50 -14.98 40.97
C ASN A 135 -17.09 -16.26 40.22
N ILE A 136 -17.14 -16.25 38.90
CA ILE A 136 -16.61 -17.29 38.02
C ILE A 136 -15.20 -16.86 37.59
N ALA A 137 -14.22 -17.76 37.71
CA ALA A 137 -12.86 -17.41 37.29
C ALA A 137 -12.81 -17.18 35.75
N PRO A 138 -11.96 -16.26 35.28
CA PRO A 138 -11.77 -16.03 33.85
C PRO A 138 -11.19 -17.28 33.16
N VAL A 139 -11.09 -17.22 31.83
CA VAL A 139 -10.42 -18.22 30.99
C VAL A 139 -9.27 -17.54 30.27
N ALA A 140 -8.04 -17.94 30.61
CA ALA A 140 -6.83 -17.48 29.94
C ALA A 140 -6.73 -18.12 28.54
N ALA A 141 -6.33 -17.33 27.54
CA ALA A 141 -6.05 -17.82 26.19
C ALA A 141 -4.82 -17.14 25.61
N ILE A 142 -3.94 -17.91 24.97
CA ILE A 142 -2.74 -17.40 24.29
C ILE A 142 -2.82 -17.75 22.81
N SER A 143 -2.72 -16.71 21.97
CA SER A 143 -2.52 -16.85 20.52
C SER A 143 -1.04 -16.63 20.20
N VAL A 144 -0.48 -17.54 19.38
CA VAL A 144 0.92 -17.52 18.96
C VAL A 144 0.97 -17.26 17.45
N PRO A 145 1.84 -16.34 16.97
CA PRO A 145 2.02 -16.13 15.53
C PRO A 145 2.68 -17.35 14.88
N GLU A 146 2.34 -17.62 13.63
CA GLU A 146 3.04 -18.64 12.83
C GLU A 146 4.24 -18.01 12.11
N TRP A 147 5.31 -18.79 11.95
CA TRP A 147 6.46 -18.42 11.14
C TRP A 147 6.46 -19.24 9.85
N ASP A 148 6.52 -18.58 8.69
CA ASP A 148 6.43 -19.27 7.40
C ASP A 148 7.59 -20.27 7.21
N GLY A 149 7.26 -21.45 6.68
CA GLY A 149 8.21 -22.55 6.51
C GLY A 149 8.58 -23.34 7.78
N LEU A 150 8.10 -22.93 8.96
CA LEU A 150 8.29 -23.67 10.22
C LEU A 150 6.98 -24.28 10.75
N GLY A 151 7.11 -25.19 11.70
CA GLY A 151 5.96 -25.79 12.39
C GLY A 151 5.33 -24.82 13.39
N GLU A 152 4.13 -25.16 13.86
CA GLU A 152 3.46 -24.41 14.95
C GLU A 152 4.39 -24.26 16.17
N ASN A 153 4.40 -23.06 16.76
CA ASN A 153 5.25 -22.68 17.90
C ASN A 153 6.76 -22.85 17.66
N TYR A 154 7.23 -22.83 16.41
CA TYR A 154 8.64 -22.97 16.08
C TYR A 154 9.15 -21.70 15.39
N PHE A 155 10.22 -21.12 15.93
CA PHE A 155 10.74 -19.82 15.49
C PHE A 155 12.25 -19.85 15.22
N PRO A 156 12.76 -19.01 14.30
CA PRO A 156 14.19 -18.79 14.15
C PRO A 156 14.78 -18.03 15.35
N GLY A 157 16.10 -18.00 15.48
CA GLY A 157 16.79 -17.21 16.50
C GLY A 157 16.89 -15.73 16.12
N GLY A 158 16.83 -14.83 17.11
CA GLY A 158 17.04 -13.39 16.93
C GLY A 158 15.90 -12.62 16.27
N VAL A 159 14.70 -13.20 16.19
CA VAL A 159 13.49 -12.56 15.63
C VAL A 159 12.53 -12.08 16.74
N GLU A 160 11.74 -11.06 16.44
CA GLU A 160 10.68 -10.57 17.33
C GLU A 160 9.46 -11.51 17.30
N VAL A 161 8.88 -11.79 18.48
CA VAL A 161 7.67 -12.58 18.66
C VAL A 161 6.72 -11.81 19.56
N ILE A 162 5.43 -11.83 19.21
CA ILE A 162 4.34 -11.21 19.98
C ILE A 162 3.36 -12.31 20.37
N LEU A 163 3.28 -12.65 21.66
CA LEU A 163 2.23 -13.52 22.19
C LEU A 163 1.00 -12.67 22.54
N ASP A 164 -0.18 -13.11 22.13
CA ASP A 164 -1.42 -12.35 22.29
C ASP A 164 -2.38 -13.04 23.24
N GLY A 165 -2.59 -12.43 24.40
CA GLY A 165 -3.50 -12.87 25.45
C GLY A 165 -4.90 -12.26 25.36
N SER A 166 -5.15 -11.35 24.41
CA SER A 166 -6.42 -10.60 24.32
C SER A 166 -7.65 -11.45 24.00
N GLY A 167 -7.46 -12.72 23.62
CA GLY A 167 -8.52 -13.70 23.47
C GLY A 167 -9.04 -14.29 24.80
N SER A 168 -8.46 -13.90 25.94
CA SER A 168 -8.93 -14.30 27.27
C SER A 168 -10.31 -13.73 27.56
N SER A 169 -11.14 -14.46 28.30
CA SER A 169 -12.56 -14.12 28.46
C SER A 169 -13.08 -14.47 29.84
N ASP A 170 -14.11 -13.77 30.29
CA ASP A 170 -14.82 -14.07 31.53
C ASP A 170 -16.34 -14.04 31.28
N GLU A 171 -17.06 -15.03 31.82
CA GLU A 171 -18.47 -15.29 31.53
C GLU A 171 -19.43 -14.40 32.33
N ASP A 172 -19.08 -14.05 33.57
CA ASP A 172 -19.88 -13.19 34.45
C ASP A 172 -19.36 -11.73 34.53
N ALA A 173 -18.35 -11.40 33.73
CA ALA A 173 -17.85 -10.04 33.58
C ALA A 173 -18.97 -9.02 33.28
N SER A 174 -19.01 -7.96 34.08
CA SER A 174 -19.98 -6.88 33.94
C SER A 174 -19.83 -6.08 32.63
N ASP A 175 -18.62 -6.03 32.07
CA ASP A 175 -18.31 -5.47 30.75
C ASP A 175 -17.57 -6.50 29.89
N THR A 176 -18.28 -7.15 28.98
CA THR A 176 -17.71 -8.14 28.04
C THR A 176 -16.61 -7.58 27.12
N SER A 177 -16.47 -6.25 27.01
CA SER A 177 -15.40 -5.62 26.23
C SER A 177 -14.13 -5.35 27.03
N ASP A 178 -14.20 -5.47 28.36
CA ASP A 178 -13.08 -5.31 29.30
C ASP A 178 -13.18 -6.37 30.40
N ALA A 179 -13.32 -7.63 29.98
CA ALA A 179 -13.63 -8.75 30.86
C ALA A 179 -12.46 -9.13 31.79
N ILE A 180 -11.24 -8.69 31.47
CA ILE A 180 -10.02 -9.02 32.21
C ILE A 180 -9.41 -7.74 32.76
N SER A 181 -9.23 -7.67 34.08
CA SER A 181 -8.74 -6.48 34.77
C SER A 181 -7.21 -6.39 34.82
N GLU A 182 -6.51 -7.53 34.83
CA GLU A 182 -5.05 -7.61 34.90
C GLU A 182 -4.51 -8.77 34.05
N TYR A 183 -3.39 -8.52 33.37
CA TYR A 183 -2.61 -9.53 32.65
C TYR A 183 -1.24 -9.61 33.31
N SER A 184 -0.68 -10.82 33.43
CA SER A 184 0.65 -11.04 34.00
C SER A 184 1.35 -12.19 33.27
N TRP A 185 2.39 -11.85 32.52
CA TRP A 185 3.23 -12.79 31.81
C TRP A 185 4.45 -13.18 32.62
N THR A 186 4.75 -14.48 32.67
CA THR A 186 5.97 -15.00 33.25
C THR A 186 6.62 -16.00 32.31
N GLN A 187 7.96 -16.04 32.31
CA GLN A 187 8.70 -17.10 31.63
C GLN A 187 9.15 -18.12 32.68
N THR A 188 8.79 -19.38 32.45
CA THR A 188 8.97 -20.47 33.42
C THR A 188 10.09 -21.44 33.06
N ASP A 189 10.51 -21.48 31.79
CA ASP A 189 11.63 -22.31 31.33
C ASP A 189 12.39 -21.69 30.14
N GLY A 190 13.63 -22.14 29.95
CA GLY A 190 14.54 -21.71 28.87
C GLY A 190 15.32 -20.41 29.13
N THR A 191 16.04 -19.93 28.11
CA THR A 191 16.77 -18.66 28.17
C THR A 191 15.82 -17.48 28.41
N ASN A 192 16.06 -16.69 29.46
CA ASN A 192 15.18 -15.57 29.82
C ASN A 192 15.25 -14.43 28.80
N VAL A 193 14.13 -14.17 28.12
CA VAL A 193 14.00 -13.19 27.03
C VAL A 193 13.06 -12.03 27.35
N ILE A 194 12.41 -12.06 28.52
CA ILE A 194 11.44 -11.03 28.95
C ILE A 194 12.06 -10.01 29.93
N VAL A 195 13.39 -10.02 30.10
CA VAL A 195 14.07 -9.10 31.02
C VAL A 195 13.99 -7.67 30.48
N GLY A 196 13.20 -6.84 31.14
CA GLY A 196 13.01 -5.44 30.75
C GLY A 196 11.86 -5.21 29.78
N GLU A 197 11.13 -6.28 29.43
CA GLU A 197 9.88 -6.19 28.65
C GLU A 197 8.69 -5.88 29.57
N GLU A 198 7.63 -5.31 28.99
CA GLU A 198 6.37 -5.07 29.70
C GLU A 198 5.59 -6.39 29.82
N THR A 199 5.49 -6.92 31.03
CA THR A 199 4.85 -8.22 31.28
C THR A 199 3.42 -8.12 31.78
N ASN A 200 2.83 -6.92 31.82
CA ASN A 200 1.51 -6.67 32.39
C ASN A 200 0.47 -6.14 31.37
N LEU A 201 0.73 -6.37 30.09
CA LEU A 201 -0.17 -6.01 28.98
C LEU A 201 -0.86 -7.26 28.44
N SER A 202 -1.94 -7.06 27.67
CA SER A 202 -2.63 -8.16 26.97
C SER A 202 -1.75 -8.84 25.91
N THR A 203 -0.62 -8.24 25.54
CA THR A 203 0.37 -8.83 24.62
C THR A 203 1.74 -8.83 25.27
N LEU A 204 2.56 -9.83 24.95
CA LEU A 204 3.96 -9.91 25.34
C LEU A 204 4.83 -9.90 24.08
N THR A 205 5.65 -8.87 23.93
CA THR A 205 6.65 -8.76 22.86
C THR A 205 8.03 -9.09 23.40
N PHE A 206 8.80 -9.91 22.69
CA PHE A 206 10.20 -10.21 23.01
C PHE A 206 10.98 -10.60 21.75
N THR A 207 12.31 -10.63 21.86
CA THR A 207 13.19 -11.18 20.80
C THR A 207 13.68 -12.57 21.20
N THR A 208 13.54 -13.53 20.30
CA THR A 208 14.04 -14.90 20.49
C THR A 208 15.57 -14.91 20.65
N PRO A 209 16.13 -15.79 21.49
CA PRO A 209 17.55 -15.80 21.77
C PRO A 209 18.32 -16.39 20.58
N ILE A 210 19.59 -15.98 20.43
CA ILE A 210 20.52 -16.57 19.45
C ILE A 210 21.36 -17.64 20.17
N LEU A 211 21.12 -18.91 19.84
CA LEU A 211 21.67 -20.07 20.56
C LEU A 211 22.50 -20.97 19.64
N ASN A 212 23.42 -21.75 20.21
CA ASN A 212 24.19 -22.72 19.41
C ASN A 212 23.42 -24.01 19.10
N ASP A 213 22.44 -24.33 19.95
CA ASP A 213 21.59 -25.51 19.85
C ASP A 213 20.14 -25.04 19.96
N GLU A 214 19.21 -25.84 19.45
CA GLU A 214 17.78 -25.61 19.63
C GLU A 214 17.40 -25.62 21.12
N GLU A 215 16.48 -24.73 21.52
CA GLU A 215 15.97 -24.63 22.89
C GLU A 215 14.47 -24.36 22.92
N SER A 216 13.78 -24.86 23.95
CA SER A 216 12.38 -24.52 24.22
C SER A 216 12.27 -23.40 25.26
N LEU A 217 11.37 -22.44 25.01
CA LEU A 217 11.00 -21.37 25.94
C LEU A 217 9.55 -21.58 26.37
N THR A 218 9.27 -21.59 27.68
CA THR A 218 7.90 -21.72 28.20
C THR A 218 7.44 -20.44 28.86
N PHE A 219 6.27 -19.95 28.44
CA PHE A 219 5.62 -18.77 28.97
C PHE A 219 4.30 -19.15 29.62
N GLN A 220 3.92 -18.43 30.67
CA GLN A 220 2.64 -18.53 31.35
C GLN A 220 1.99 -17.14 31.36
N LEU A 221 0.74 -17.07 30.90
CA LEU A 221 -0.14 -15.93 31.10
C LEU A 221 -1.04 -16.22 32.30
N GLU A 222 -1.06 -15.32 33.27
CA GLU A 222 -2.08 -15.25 34.32
C GLU A 222 -2.99 -14.05 34.04
N VAL A 223 -4.32 -14.28 34.04
CA VAL A 223 -5.33 -13.23 33.89
C VAL A 223 -6.17 -13.15 35.15
N THR A 224 -6.55 -11.94 35.54
CA THR A 224 -7.41 -11.67 36.71
C THR A 224 -8.67 -10.95 36.26
N ASP A 225 -9.84 -11.38 36.72
CA ASP A 225 -11.12 -10.70 36.52
C ASP A 225 -11.25 -9.43 37.39
N SER A 226 -12.38 -8.71 37.31
CA SER A 226 -12.62 -7.51 38.15
C SER A 226 -12.85 -7.82 39.64
N GLU A 227 -13.21 -9.05 39.95
CA GLU A 227 -13.60 -9.58 41.25
C GLU A 227 -12.41 -10.25 41.99
N GLY A 228 -11.27 -10.38 41.33
CA GLY A 228 -10.00 -10.91 41.83
C GLY A 228 -9.78 -12.41 41.67
N ALA A 229 -10.61 -13.16 40.93
CA ALA A 229 -10.25 -14.54 40.57
C ALA A 229 -9.36 -14.58 39.33
N THR A 230 -8.64 -15.68 39.19
CA THR A 230 -7.52 -15.81 38.26
C THR A 230 -7.57 -17.12 37.51
N ASP A 231 -7.08 -17.13 36.28
CA ASP A 231 -6.78 -18.34 35.50
C ASP A 231 -5.44 -18.20 34.78
N THR A 232 -4.85 -19.34 34.41
CA THR A 232 -3.53 -19.36 33.75
C THR A 232 -3.50 -20.24 32.52
N GLU A 233 -2.84 -19.78 31.46
CA GLU A 233 -2.56 -20.54 30.24
C GLU A 233 -1.05 -20.61 30.00
N THR A 234 -0.55 -21.67 29.37
CA THR A 234 0.89 -21.86 29.16
C THR A 234 1.20 -22.23 27.72
N VAL A 235 2.23 -21.61 27.16
CA VAL A 235 2.69 -21.94 25.82
C VAL A 235 4.19 -22.24 25.80
N THR A 236 4.59 -23.20 24.98
CA THR A 236 6.00 -23.57 24.79
C THR A 236 6.39 -23.35 23.34
N LEU A 237 7.38 -22.48 23.14
CA LEU A 237 7.97 -22.20 21.83
C LEU A 237 9.26 -23.00 21.69
N THR A 238 9.55 -23.47 20.50
CA THR A 238 10.86 -24.03 20.15
C THR A 238 11.61 -22.98 19.34
N ILE A 239 12.90 -22.77 19.62
CA ILE A 239 13.75 -21.78 18.95
C ILE A 239 14.88 -22.51 18.24
N GLN A 240 15.02 -22.31 16.94
CA GLN A 240 16.08 -22.90 16.14
C GLN A 240 17.47 -22.51 16.65
N SER A 241 18.46 -23.37 16.39
CA SER A 241 19.86 -23.00 16.55
C SER A 241 20.22 -21.87 15.56
N LYS A 242 21.26 -21.11 15.88
CA LYS A 242 21.79 -20.07 14.98
C LYS A 242 22.30 -20.63 13.65
N SER A 243 22.70 -21.90 13.60
CA SER A 243 23.11 -22.57 12.36
C SER A 243 21.96 -23.10 11.53
N ASP A 244 20.77 -23.29 12.12
CA ASP A 244 19.56 -23.74 11.41
C ASP A 244 18.62 -22.57 11.08
N THR A 245 18.88 -21.38 11.65
CA THR A 245 18.16 -20.14 11.36
C THR A 245 18.52 -19.66 9.95
N LEU A 246 17.55 -19.69 9.05
CA LEU A 246 17.74 -19.32 7.64
C LEU A 246 17.73 -17.80 7.43
N PRO A 247 18.49 -17.26 6.46
CA PRO A 247 18.34 -15.87 6.03
C PRO A 247 16.97 -15.65 5.35
N LEU A 248 16.55 -14.39 5.30
CA LEU A 248 15.40 -13.95 4.52
C LEU A 248 15.88 -13.44 3.16
N VAL A 249 15.12 -13.76 2.11
CA VAL A 249 15.38 -13.36 0.72
C VAL A 249 14.09 -12.93 0.05
N ASP A 250 14.19 -11.89 -0.79
CA ASP A 250 13.13 -11.43 -1.69
C ASP A 250 13.79 -11.11 -3.04
N ALA A 251 13.33 -11.73 -4.12
CA ALA A 251 13.82 -11.54 -5.48
C ALA A 251 13.19 -10.33 -6.20
N GLY A 252 12.32 -9.59 -5.52
CA GLY A 252 11.65 -8.40 -6.02
C GLY A 252 10.37 -8.71 -6.78
N TYR A 253 9.99 -7.82 -7.70
CA TYR A 253 8.69 -7.91 -8.37
C TYR A 253 8.77 -8.57 -9.74
N SER A 254 7.73 -9.35 -10.05
CA SER A 254 7.49 -9.89 -11.39
C SER A 254 7.19 -8.77 -12.39
N GLN A 255 7.66 -8.92 -13.64
CA GLN A 255 7.65 -7.87 -14.66
C GLN A 255 7.05 -8.35 -15.98
N GLY A 256 6.59 -7.41 -16.80
CA GLY A 256 6.22 -7.64 -18.19
C GLY A 256 7.12 -6.83 -19.11
N VAL A 257 7.76 -7.49 -20.08
CA VAL A 257 8.71 -6.87 -21.02
C VAL A 257 8.54 -7.43 -22.43
N PHE A 258 9.03 -6.71 -23.42
CA PHE A 258 9.20 -7.20 -24.77
C PHE A 258 10.57 -7.85 -24.97
N SER A 259 10.68 -8.69 -25.99
CA SER A 259 11.94 -9.30 -26.42
C SER A 259 13.02 -8.25 -26.61
N GLY A 260 14.21 -8.45 -26.04
CA GLY A 260 15.34 -7.54 -26.14
C GLY A 260 15.34 -6.36 -25.17
N GLU A 261 14.26 -6.12 -24.42
CA GLU A 261 14.23 -5.08 -23.38
C GLU A 261 14.99 -5.51 -22.11
N VAL A 262 15.28 -4.54 -21.25
CA VAL A 262 15.94 -4.77 -19.96
C VAL A 262 14.95 -5.31 -18.93
N ILE A 263 15.34 -6.37 -18.24
CA ILE A 263 14.71 -6.93 -17.06
C ILE A 263 15.53 -6.50 -15.85
N ILE A 264 14.89 -5.84 -14.89
CA ILE A 264 15.55 -5.39 -13.66
C ILE A 264 15.51 -6.53 -12.65
N LEU A 265 16.66 -6.88 -12.06
CA LEU A 265 16.76 -7.92 -11.03
C LEU A 265 17.27 -7.27 -9.77
N GLU A 266 16.35 -6.93 -8.87
CA GLU A 266 16.65 -6.20 -7.64
C GLU A 266 16.11 -6.98 -6.46
N GLY A 267 17.00 -7.76 -5.83
CA GLY A 267 16.67 -8.56 -4.67
C GLY A 267 17.12 -7.89 -3.37
N THR A 268 16.56 -8.38 -2.26
CA THR A 268 17.01 -8.06 -0.91
C THR A 268 17.32 -9.35 -0.15
N ALA A 269 18.25 -9.26 0.80
CA ALA A 269 18.60 -10.37 1.66
C ALA A 269 18.98 -9.85 3.05
N SER A 270 18.56 -10.56 4.09
CA SER A 270 18.91 -10.21 5.48
C SER A 270 18.99 -11.46 6.36
N THR A 271 19.59 -11.33 7.54
CA THR A 271 19.62 -12.38 8.56
C THR A 271 19.59 -11.74 9.94
N SER A 272 18.91 -12.38 10.89
CA SER A 272 18.98 -12.02 12.31
C SER A 272 20.28 -12.50 12.98
N ILE A 273 21.04 -13.39 12.32
CA ILE A 273 22.22 -14.04 12.88
C ILE A 273 23.49 -13.38 12.34
N SER A 274 24.18 -12.62 13.19
CA SER A 274 25.41 -11.93 12.79
C SER A 274 26.53 -12.88 12.32
N GLU A 275 26.63 -14.08 12.88
CA GLU A 275 27.62 -15.08 12.46
C GLU A 275 27.27 -15.82 11.17
N ALA A 276 26.05 -15.62 10.63
CA ALA A 276 25.66 -16.13 9.32
C ALA A 276 26.18 -15.21 8.18
N GLU A 277 26.80 -14.07 8.50
CA GLU A 277 27.43 -13.18 7.53
C GLU A 277 28.87 -13.62 7.14
N PRO A 278 29.35 -13.26 5.93
CA PRO A 278 28.63 -12.54 4.88
C PRO A 278 27.65 -13.44 4.12
N LEU A 279 26.52 -12.87 3.71
CA LEU A 279 25.62 -13.51 2.75
C LEU A 279 26.24 -13.46 1.34
N THR A 280 26.02 -14.51 0.56
CA THR A 280 26.42 -14.60 -0.86
C THR A 280 25.21 -14.83 -1.74
N TYR A 281 25.28 -14.36 -2.97
CA TYR A 281 24.13 -14.27 -3.88
C TYR A 281 24.42 -15.00 -5.17
N SER A 282 23.38 -15.57 -5.79
CA SER A 282 23.46 -16.16 -7.11
C SER A 282 22.11 -16.05 -7.81
N TRP A 283 22.06 -15.32 -8.91
CA TRP A 283 20.91 -15.28 -9.80
C TRP A 283 21.00 -16.38 -10.86
N ALA A 284 19.90 -17.11 -11.03
CA ALA A 284 19.74 -18.10 -12.08
C ALA A 284 18.49 -17.82 -12.92
N ARG A 285 18.59 -18.05 -14.23
CA ARG A 285 17.46 -18.00 -15.15
C ARG A 285 17.02 -19.41 -15.53
N SER A 286 15.71 -19.64 -15.62
CA SER A 286 15.15 -20.85 -16.22
C SER A 286 15.64 -21.08 -17.66
N ASN A 287 15.77 -22.36 -18.04
CA ASN A 287 16.32 -22.80 -19.32
C ASN A 287 15.25 -23.09 -20.39
N ASN A 288 14.03 -22.62 -20.19
CA ASN A 288 12.93 -22.75 -21.15
C ASN A 288 13.07 -21.83 -22.37
N VAL A 289 14.02 -20.90 -22.31
CA VAL A 289 14.38 -19.95 -23.36
C VAL A 289 15.88 -19.99 -23.61
N THR A 290 16.27 -19.97 -24.88
CA THR A 290 17.68 -19.89 -25.27
C THR A 290 18.09 -18.42 -25.28
N ALA A 291 19.22 -18.07 -24.66
CA ALA A 291 19.78 -16.72 -24.84
C ALA A 291 20.24 -16.59 -26.30
N SER A 292 19.92 -15.48 -26.98
CA SER A 292 20.64 -15.15 -28.21
C SER A 292 22.10 -14.88 -27.83
N GLN A 293 23.00 -15.75 -28.27
CA GLN A 293 24.40 -15.68 -27.82
C GLN A 293 25.18 -14.57 -28.52
N TYR A 294 24.70 -14.04 -29.65
CA TYR A 294 25.41 -13.06 -30.45
C TYR A 294 24.42 -12.20 -31.25
N ALA A 295 24.52 -10.89 -31.09
CA ALA A 295 24.10 -9.94 -32.11
C ALA A 295 25.31 -9.67 -33.03
N GLU A 296 25.16 -9.87 -34.33
CA GLU A 296 26.16 -9.39 -35.30
C GLU A 296 26.03 -7.86 -35.39
N THR A 297 27.05 -7.13 -34.94
CA THR A 297 27.19 -5.71 -35.27
C THR A 297 28.36 -5.53 -36.25
N GLU A 298 28.15 -4.74 -37.31
CA GLU A 298 29.16 -4.50 -38.36
C GLU A 298 30.37 -3.66 -37.88
N LYS A 299 30.40 -3.27 -36.59
CA LYS A 299 31.45 -2.42 -36.02
C LYS A 299 32.17 -3.11 -34.86
N ASP A 300 33.01 -4.09 -35.23
CA ASP A 300 34.17 -4.56 -34.47
C ASP A 300 33.90 -4.95 -32.99
N GLY A 301 33.08 -5.99 -32.77
CA GLY A 301 33.00 -6.69 -31.49
C GLY A 301 31.71 -7.49 -31.32
N TYR A 302 31.82 -8.82 -31.13
CA TYR A 302 30.69 -9.62 -30.65
C TYR A 302 30.27 -9.10 -29.27
N VAL A 303 29.05 -8.54 -29.13
CA VAL A 303 28.46 -8.33 -27.80
C VAL A 303 27.94 -9.68 -27.33
N SER A 304 28.64 -10.30 -26.37
CA SER A 304 28.10 -11.47 -25.68
C SER A 304 26.98 -11.00 -24.77
N ILE A 305 25.73 -11.17 -25.20
CA ILE A 305 24.56 -10.89 -24.38
C ILE A 305 24.53 -11.96 -23.29
N LYS A 306 25.04 -11.64 -22.10
CA LYS A 306 24.83 -12.51 -20.95
C LYS A 306 23.35 -12.52 -20.61
N ALA A 307 22.83 -13.68 -20.22
CA ALA A 307 21.45 -13.81 -19.78
C ALA A 307 21.15 -12.96 -18.53
N ILE A 308 22.16 -12.75 -17.68
CA ILE A 308 22.17 -11.92 -16.48
C ILE A 308 23.57 -11.29 -16.44
N ASP A 309 23.66 -9.98 -16.22
CA ASP A 309 24.93 -9.24 -16.33
C ASP A 309 25.96 -9.68 -15.28
N ASP A 310 25.60 -9.55 -14.01
CA ASP A 310 26.31 -10.08 -12.84
C ASP A 310 25.35 -10.95 -12.03
N THR A 311 25.71 -12.22 -11.82
CA THR A 311 24.88 -13.16 -11.08
C THR A 311 25.07 -13.08 -9.58
N ASP A 312 26.17 -12.48 -9.11
CA ASP A 312 26.65 -12.66 -7.74
C ASP A 312 26.36 -11.43 -6.85
N VAL A 313 25.44 -10.58 -7.30
CA VAL A 313 25.02 -9.33 -6.65
C VAL A 313 23.51 -9.27 -6.48
N LEU A 314 23.03 -8.52 -5.47
CA LEU A 314 21.61 -8.35 -5.21
C LEU A 314 20.89 -7.52 -6.29
N SER A 315 21.56 -6.49 -6.82
CA SER A 315 21.01 -5.61 -7.86
C SER A 315 21.80 -5.76 -9.16
N THR A 316 21.14 -6.29 -10.18
CA THR A 316 21.68 -6.60 -11.50
C THR A 316 20.58 -6.45 -12.56
N PHE A 317 20.86 -6.82 -13.80
CA PHE A 317 19.86 -6.82 -14.86
C PHE A 317 20.09 -7.98 -15.82
N ALA A 318 19.06 -8.24 -16.61
CA ALA A 318 19.04 -9.25 -17.65
C ALA A 318 18.45 -8.66 -18.93
N ILE A 319 18.77 -9.26 -20.08
CA ILE A 319 18.11 -8.93 -21.35
C ILE A 319 17.04 -9.96 -21.64
N ALA A 320 15.83 -9.50 -21.95
CA ALA A 320 14.71 -10.35 -22.27
C ALA A 320 15.03 -11.19 -23.53
N PRO A 321 14.83 -12.51 -23.48
CA PRO A 321 15.08 -13.37 -24.64
C PRO A 321 14.11 -13.07 -25.78
N SER A 322 14.49 -13.46 -26.99
CA SER A 322 13.57 -13.43 -28.15
C SER A 322 12.54 -14.53 -28.01
N VAL A 323 11.26 -14.17 -28.17
CA VAL A 323 10.13 -15.10 -28.12
C VAL A 323 9.18 -14.82 -29.29
N SER A 324 8.55 -15.87 -29.82
CA SER A 324 7.51 -15.77 -30.87
C SER A 324 6.09 -15.89 -30.31
N GLU A 325 5.96 -16.10 -29.01
CA GLU A 325 4.69 -16.14 -28.28
C GLU A 325 4.94 -15.74 -26.82
N TYR A 326 3.87 -15.38 -26.10
CA TYR A 326 3.98 -15.00 -24.70
C TYR A 326 4.63 -16.14 -23.89
N THR A 327 5.77 -15.84 -23.28
CA THR A 327 6.59 -16.81 -22.55
C THR A 327 6.87 -16.29 -21.16
N VAL A 328 6.74 -17.13 -20.14
CA VAL A 328 7.15 -16.79 -18.77
C VAL A 328 8.55 -17.33 -18.53
N VAL A 329 9.46 -16.46 -18.10
CA VAL A 329 10.84 -16.80 -17.74
C VAL A 329 11.02 -16.56 -16.25
N ALA A 330 11.32 -17.63 -15.51
CA ALA A 330 11.63 -17.52 -14.08
C ALA A 330 13.09 -17.09 -13.87
N TYR A 331 13.29 -16.17 -12.93
CA TYR A 331 14.58 -15.74 -12.40
C TYR A 331 14.58 -15.99 -10.89
N THR A 332 15.54 -16.78 -10.42
CA THR A 332 15.66 -17.23 -9.03
C THR A 332 16.89 -16.60 -8.40
N LEU A 333 16.71 -15.93 -7.27
CA LEU A 333 17.78 -15.45 -6.41
C LEU A 333 18.02 -16.48 -5.30
N THR A 334 19.20 -17.09 -5.30
CA THR A 334 19.67 -17.95 -4.22
C THR A 334 20.57 -17.15 -3.28
N VAL A 335 20.23 -17.12 -2.00
CA VAL A 335 21.05 -16.52 -0.93
C VAL A 335 21.66 -17.64 -0.11
N THR A 336 22.98 -17.64 0.02
CA THR A 336 23.72 -18.60 0.87
C THR A 336 24.38 -17.88 2.04
N ASP A 337 24.17 -18.38 3.24
CA ASP A 337 24.81 -17.86 4.45
C ASP A 337 26.18 -18.50 4.75
N ALA A 338 26.87 -18.01 5.78
CA ALA A 338 28.18 -18.52 6.20
C ALA A 338 28.14 -19.93 6.82
N PHE A 339 26.97 -20.42 7.23
CA PHE A 339 26.75 -21.80 7.68
C PHE A 339 26.50 -22.76 6.50
N GLY A 340 26.28 -22.23 5.29
CA GLY A 340 26.01 -22.98 4.07
C GLY A 340 24.53 -23.24 3.81
N ASN A 341 23.63 -22.61 4.57
CA ASN A 341 22.20 -22.67 4.33
C ASN A 341 21.85 -21.86 3.08
N GLN A 342 20.86 -22.34 2.33
CA GLN A 342 20.39 -21.70 1.10
C GLN A 342 18.90 -21.46 1.16
N VAL A 343 18.52 -20.23 0.81
CA VAL A 343 17.12 -19.85 0.60
C VAL A 343 17.00 -19.24 -0.78
N GLU A 344 15.89 -19.53 -1.44
CA GLU A 344 15.61 -19.06 -2.79
C GLU A 344 14.31 -18.28 -2.81
N ASP A 345 14.29 -17.21 -3.60
CA ASP A 345 13.05 -16.59 -4.05
C ASP A 345 13.07 -16.43 -5.57
N THR A 346 11.90 -16.43 -6.20
CA THR A 346 11.76 -16.47 -7.66
C THR A 346 10.74 -15.47 -8.16
N ILE A 347 11.15 -14.63 -9.11
CA ILE A 347 10.25 -13.80 -9.90
C ILE A 347 9.93 -14.45 -11.25
N ASN A 348 8.73 -14.16 -11.76
CA ASN A 348 8.27 -14.64 -13.05
C ASN A 348 8.14 -13.46 -14.02
N VAL A 349 8.97 -13.43 -15.06
CA VAL A 349 8.96 -12.36 -16.06
C VAL A 349 8.16 -12.81 -17.27
N GLY A 350 7.10 -12.07 -17.59
CA GLY A 350 6.29 -12.28 -18.79
C GLY A 350 6.93 -11.58 -19.98
N VAL A 351 7.43 -12.35 -20.94
CA VAL A 351 8.09 -11.86 -22.15
C VAL A 351 7.14 -11.97 -23.34
N ARG A 352 6.99 -10.87 -24.09
CA ARG A 352 6.24 -10.80 -25.35
C ARG A 352 7.16 -10.62 -26.54
N GLU A 353 6.69 -11.02 -27.72
CA GLU A 353 7.34 -10.64 -28.97
C GLU A 353 7.34 -9.12 -29.12
N MET A 354 8.42 -8.57 -29.67
CA MET A 354 8.52 -7.14 -29.92
C MET A 354 7.43 -6.72 -30.92
N PRO A 355 6.59 -5.71 -30.59
CA PRO A 355 5.51 -5.30 -31.48
C PRO A 355 6.09 -4.66 -32.74
N THR A 356 5.48 -4.89 -33.90
CA THR A 356 5.90 -4.18 -35.11
C THR A 356 5.75 -2.67 -34.89
N PRO A 357 6.85 -1.90 -34.86
CA PRO A 357 6.78 -0.47 -34.56
C PRO A 357 6.08 0.25 -35.71
N LEU A 358 5.19 1.18 -35.37
CA LEU A 358 4.48 2.04 -36.34
C LEU A 358 5.07 3.45 -36.42
N ILE A 359 5.92 3.79 -35.45
CA ILE A 359 6.63 5.04 -35.31
C ILE A 359 8.06 4.71 -34.88
N ASN A 360 9.01 5.54 -35.29
CA ASN A 360 10.35 5.47 -34.72
C ASN A 360 10.29 5.78 -33.23
N ASP A 361 11.23 5.18 -32.50
CA ASP A 361 11.48 5.52 -31.11
C ASP A 361 12.28 6.82 -31.01
N THR A 362 12.63 7.25 -29.80
CA THR A 362 13.24 8.57 -29.56
C THR A 362 14.71 8.65 -29.96
N GLY A 363 15.39 7.51 -30.13
CA GLY A 363 16.84 7.41 -30.28
C GLY A 363 17.61 7.52 -28.96
N PHE A 364 16.95 7.56 -27.81
CA PHE A 364 17.57 7.92 -26.53
C PHE A 364 17.98 6.67 -25.73
N LEU A 365 19.29 6.38 -25.72
CA LEU A 365 19.84 5.21 -25.00
C LEU A 365 20.30 5.51 -23.57
N GLN A 366 20.50 6.78 -23.23
CA GLN A 366 21.00 7.15 -21.91
C GLN A 366 19.91 7.06 -20.85
N GLN A 367 20.34 6.77 -19.63
CA GLN A 367 19.50 6.74 -18.44
C GLN A 367 19.88 7.91 -17.53
N ALA A 368 19.01 8.25 -16.60
CA ALA A 368 19.20 9.33 -15.65
C ALA A 368 19.25 8.78 -14.22
N THR A 369 20.04 9.48 -13.42
CA THR A 369 19.98 9.46 -11.96
C THR A 369 19.34 10.77 -11.48
N ASN A 370 19.25 10.98 -10.18
CA ASN A 370 18.82 12.26 -9.61
C ASN A 370 19.60 13.49 -10.12
N ASN A 371 20.84 13.34 -10.59
CA ASN A 371 21.73 14.48 -10.87
C ASN A 371 22.47 14.45 -12.22
N ALA A 372 22.41 13.35 -12.97
CA ALA A 372 23.18 13.19 -14.20
C ALA A 372 22.58 12.14 -15.13
N LEU A 373 22.87 12.29 -16.43
CA LEU A 373 22.73 11.23 -17.42
C LEU A 373 23.91 10.25 -17.34
N THR A 374 23.66 9.00 -17.69
CA THR A 374 24.62 7.89 -17.64
C THR A 374 24.25 6.82 -18.67
N GLU A 375 25.26 6.09 -19.13
CA GLU A 375 25.09 4.91 -19.99
C GLU A 375 24.99 3.60 -19.18
N ALA A 376 25.23 3.67 -17.87
CA ALA A 376 25.10 2.52 -16.98
C ALA A 376 23.62 2.27 -16.61
N GLN A 377 23.22 1.00 -16.57
CA GLN A 377 21.90 0.58 -16.12
C GLN A 377 21.58 1.12 -14.72
N GLN A 378 20.39 1.68 -14.56
CA GLN A 378 19.88 2.30 -13.33
C GLN A 378 18.63 1.57 -12.81
N ASN A 379 18.82 0.63 -11.88
CA ASN A 379 17.72 -0.15 -11.32
C ASN A 379 16.81 0.67 -10.40
N ASP A 380 17.39 1.58 -9.59
CA ASP A 380 16.65 2.44 -8.65
C ASP A 380 15.68 3.43 -9.36
N TRP A 381 15.86 3.63 -10.67
CA TRP A 381 14.99 4.48 -11.51
C TRP A 381 14.48 3.67 -12.71
N PRO A 382 13.53 2.73 -12.49
CA PRO A 382 13.02 1.86 -13.53
C PRO A 382 12.06 2.59 -14.48
N GLY A 383 11.95 2.10 -15.71
CA GLY A 383 10.97 2.57 -16.70
C GLY A 383 11.40 3.81 -17.50
N GLN A 384 12.70 4.07 -17.57
CA GLN A 384 13.25 5.14 -18.39
C GLN A 384 13.30 4.75 -19.87
N ASP A 385 13.31 5.77 -20.73
CA ASP A 385 13.34 5.61 -22.19
C ASP A 385 14.52 4.72 -22.65
N GLY A 386 15.73 5.03 -22.19
CA GLY A 386 16.92 4.21 -22.46
C GLY A 386 16.92 2.79 -21.85
N GLN A 387 15.84 2.35 -21.22
CA GLN A 387 15.66 0.97 -20.71
C GLN A 387 14.60 0.18 -21.47
N ARG A 388 13.87 0.81 -22.40
CA ARG A 388 12.69 0.26 -23.08
C ARG A 388 12.68 0.65 -24.56
N GLY A 389 11.79 0.03 -25.32
CA GLY A 389 11.54 0.44 -26.69
C GLY A 389 12.59 -0.05 -27.70
N ALA A 390 12.45 0.41 -28.94
CA ALA A 390 13.20 -0.08 -30.07
C ALA A 390 14.70 0.28 -29.97
N ASP A 391 15.04 1.39 -29.32
CA ASP A 391 16.43 1.84 -29.23
C ASP A 391 17.31 0.86 -28.45
N ILE A 392 16.91 0.51 -27.22
CA ILE A 392 17.66 -0.44 -26.41
C ILE A 392 17.59 -1.87 -26.97
N VAL A 393 16.47 -2.23 -27.59
CA VAL A 393 16.29 -3.55 -28.24
C VAL A 393 17.23 -3.67 -29.45
N GLU A 394 17.46 -2.59 -30.20
CA GLU A 394 18.44 -2.55 -31.28
C GLU A 394 19.87 -2.58 -30.76
N GLN A 395 20.19 -1.84 -29.69
CA GLN A 395 21.50 -1.91 -29.04
C GLN A 395 21.82 -3.32 -28.56
N ASN A 396 20.80 -4.05 -28.11
CA ASN A 396 20.88 -5.46 -27.72
C ASN A 396 20.81 -6.42 -28.93
N GLY A 397 20.65 -5.91 -30.15
CA GLY A 397 20.69 -6.65 -31.41
C GLY A 397 19.50 -7.56 -31.67
N TYR A 398 18.33 -7.19 -31.18
CA TYR A 398 17.07 -7.90 -31.41
C TYR A 398 16.21 -7.27 -32.52
N ILE A 399 16.68 -6.18 -33.14
CA ILE A 399 16.04 -5.57 -34.32
C ILE A 399 16.85 -5.89 -35.57
N GLU A 400 16.22 -6.55 -36.53
CA GLU A 400 16.74 -6.66 -37.89
C GLU A 400 16.26 -5.44 -38.70
N LYS A 401 17.21 -4.68 -39.27
CA LYS A 401 16.91 -3.51 -40.10
C LYS A 401 16.91 -3.87 -41.59
N ALA A 402 15.91 -3.40 -42.32
CA ALA A 402 15.85 -3.53 -43.78
C ALA A 402 16.84 -2.59 -44.49
N GLY A 403 17.01 -1.38 -43.95
CA GLY A 403 17.97 -0.37 -44.38
C GLY A 403 19.10 -0.21 -43.35
N ARG A 404 19.41 1.03 -42.97
CA ARG A 404 20.32 1.36 -41.85
C ARG A 404 19.80 2.62 -41.15
N GLY A 405 20.38 2.95 -40.01
CA GLY A 405 20.01 4.10 -39.20
C GLY A 405 20.53 3.89 -37.79
N LYS A 406 20.67 4.96 -37.03
CA LYS A 406 21.12 4.90 -35.63
C LYS A 406 19.98 4.42 -34.72
N ALA A 407 20.32 3.74 -33.62
CA ALA A 407 19.36 3.28 -32.60
C ALA A 407 18.16 2.55 -33.22
N GLY A 408 16.92 2.83 -32.81
CA GLY A 408 15.71 2.20 -33.35
C GLY A 408 15.37 2.54 -34.81
N PHE A 409 15.98 3.57 -35.40
CA PHE A 409 15.61 4.10 -36.73
C PHE A 409 16.06 3.21 -37.89
N ASP A 410 15.21 3.02 -38.89
CA ASP A 410 15.53 2.22 -40.08
C ASP A 410 15.19 2.96 -41.38
N PHE A 411 16.21 3.37 -42.12
CA PHE A 411 16.12 4.19 -43.31
C PHE A 411 16.77 3.53 -44.55
N THR A 412 16.10 3.70 -45.69
CA THR A 412 16.59 3.30 -47.02
C THR A 412 16.73 4.51 -47.94
N ARG A 413 17.90 4.68 -48.56
CA ARG A 413 18.14 5.73 -49.57
C ARG A 413 17.43 5.38 -50.88
N LEU A 414 16.80 6.39 -51.50
CA LEU A 414 16.14 6.27 -52.80
C LEU A 414 16.77 7.21 -53.83
N ASN A 415 16.95 6.73 -55.06
CA ASN A 415 17.45 7.55 -56.16
C ASN A 415 16.39 8.52 -56.71
N ALA A 416 16.75 9.29 -57.74
CA ALA A 416 15.85 10.26 -58.39
C ALA A 416 14.60 9.66 -59.08
N ASN A 417 14.55 8.33 -59.27
CA ASN A 417 13.38 7.61 -59.78
C ASN A 417 12.57 6.92 -58.67
N GLY A 418 13.00 7.04 -57.41
CA GLY A 418 12.37 6.37 -56.27
C GLY A 418 12.76 4.91 -56.10
N ASP A 419 13.82 4.42 -56.77
CA ASP A 419 14.33 3.07 -56.55
C ASP A 419 15.32 3.03 -55.38
N GLU A 420 15.30 1.93 -54.64
CA GLU A 420 16.22 1.69 -53.51
C GLU A 420 17.68 1.68 -53.95
N GLN A 421 18.54 2.25 -53.11
CA GLN A 421 19.98 2.25 -53.28
C GLN A 421 20.68 1.66 -52.07
N ASP A 422 21.88 1.15 -52.33
CA ASP A 422 22.79 0.67 -51.30
C ASP A 422 23.14 1.79 -50.32
N ALA A 423 23.37 1.43 -49.05
CA ALA A 423 23.75 2.39 -48.00
C ALA A 423 25.10 3.10 -48.28
N SER A 424 25.94 2.53 -49.15
CA SER A 424 27.19 3.14 -49.62
C SER A 424 27.01 4.16 -50.75
N ALA A 425 25.80 4.39 -51.26
CA ALA A 425 25.57 5.34 -52.33
C ALA A 425 25.84 6.79 -51.88
N ASP A 426 26.74 7.48 -52.57
CA ASP A 426 27.17 8.86 -52.22
C ASP A 426 26.09 9.93 -52.44
N THR A 427 25.05 9.62 -53.21
CA THR A 427 23.97 10.57 -53.55
C THR A 427 22.63 9.87 -53.61
N TRP A 428 21.61 10.48 -53.02
CA TRP A 428 20.22 10.04 -53.05
C TRP A 428 19.29 11.26 -53.11
N SER A 429 18.03 11.05 -53.45
CA SER A 429 17.04 12.13 -53.63
C SER A 429 15.91 12.07 -52.61
N CYS A 430 15.62 10.88 -52.08
CA CYS A 430 14.62 10.67 -51.04
C CYS A 430 15.09 9.60 -50.05
N VAL A 431 14.44 9.56 -48.89
CA VAL A 431 14.66 8.52 -47.88
C VAL A 431 13.33 7.86 -47.56
N ARG A 432 13.28 6.52 -47.60
CA ARG A 432 12.17 5.77 -47.03
C ARG A 432 12.51 5.44 -45.58
N ASP A 433 11.57 5.70 -44.69
CA ASP A 433 11.55 5.19 -43.33
C ASP A 433 10.84 3.83 -43.35
N ASN A 434 11.57 2.77 -43.01
CA ASN A 434 11.06 1.40 -43.02
C ASN A 434 10.20 1.08 -41.79
N VAL A 435 10.27 1.88 -40.73
CA VAL A 435 9.42 1.74 -39.54
C VAL A 435 8.04 2.33 -39.82
N THR A 436 7.97 3.57 -40.28
CA THR A 436 6.69 4.25 -40.57
C THR A 436 6.14 3.92 -41.96
N GLY A 437 7.00 3.45 -42.85
CA GLY A 437 6.72 3.29 -44.28
C GLY A 437 6.76 4.60 -45.07
N LEU A 438 6.94 5.76 -44.43
CA LEU A 438 6.88 7.06 -45.10
C LEU A 438 8.09 7.29 -46.00
N VAL A 439 7.91 8.11 -47.05
CA VAL A 439 9.03 8.57 -47.89
C VAL A 439 9.17 10.08 -47.74
N TRP A 440 10.39 10.50 -47.50
CA TRP A 440 10.76 11.84 -47.12
C TRP A 440 11.63 12.50 -48.16
N GLU A 441 11.37 13.79 -48.37
CA GLU A 441 12.20 14.69 -49.15
C GLU A 441 13.59 14.82 -48.50
N VAL A 442 14.65 14.91 -49.33
CA VAL A 442 16.01 15.27 -48.90
C VAL A 442 16.35 16.68 -49.38
N LYS A 443 16.96 17.49 -48.52
CA LYS A 443 17.35 18.87 -48.82
C LYS A 443 18.68 18.94 -49.56
N THR A 444 18.92 20.06 -50.23
CA THR A 444 20.14 20.33 -51.01
C THR A 444 20.81 21.65 -50.59
N ASP A 445 22.00 21.90 -51.11
CA ASP A 445 22.77 23.15 -50.95
C ASP A 445 23.28 23.57 -52.34
N ASP A 446 22.34 23.92 -53.23
CA ASP A 446 22.59 24.10 -54.67
C ASP A 446 21.83 25.26 -55.32
N GLY A 447 21.05 26.02 -54.55
CA GLY A 447 20.13 27.06 -55.00
C GLY A 447 18.93 26.53 -55.80
N GLY A 448 18.71 25.21 -55.79
CA GLY A 448 17.55 24.54 -56.39
C GLY A 448 16.32 24.64 -55.50
N LEU A 449 15.20 24.03 -55.91
CA LEU A 449 13.94 24.12 -55.18
C LEU A 449 14.08 23.63 -53.72
N GLN A 450 14.81 22.54 -53.49
CA GLN A 450 15.02 21.94 -52.17
C GLN A 450 16.15 22.57 -51.33
N ASP A 451 16.60 23.77 -51.67
CA ASP A 451 17.73 24.39 -50.98
C ASP A 451 17.47 24.64 -49.49
N LYS A 452 18.44 24.28 -48.65
CA LYS A 452 18.39 24.38 -47.18
C LYS A 452 18.24 25.80 -46.64
N ASP A 453 18.65 26.81 -47.41
CA ASP A 453 18.65 28.21 -46.98
C ASP A 453 17.28 28.87 -47.20
N TYR A 454 16.32 28.17 -47.81
CA TYR A 454 14.98 28.70 -48.03
C TYR A 454 14.08 28.60 -46.80
N LEU A 455 13.32 29.67 -46.60
CA LEU A 455 12.39 29.85 -45.49
C LEU A 455 11.02 30.27 -46.03
N TYR A 456 9.99 29.68 -45.45
CA TYR A 456 8.61 29.76 -45.90
C TYR A 456 7.70 30.19 -44.74
N SER A 457 6.67 30.96 -45.05
CA SER A 457 5.53 31.14 -44.16
C SER A 457 4.61 29.93 -44.23
N TRP A 458 3.80 29.75 -43.18
CA TRP A 458 2.76 28.74 -43.19
C TRP A 458 1.55 29.25 -43.98
N TYR A 459 1.10 28.48 -44.95
CA TYR A 459 -0.10 28.77 -45.76
C TYR A 459 -0.82 27.49 -46.21
N SER A 460 -2.15 27.47 -46.13
CA SER A 460 -3.01 26.42 -46.69
C SER A 460 -4.42 26.95 -47.00
N ASP A 461 -4.95 26.63 -48.18
CA ASP A 461 -6.31 27.02 -48.58
C ASP A 461 -7.40 26.13 -47.96
N ASP A 462 -7.04 24.91 -47.55
CA ASP A 462 -8.00 23.89 -47.13
C ASP A 462 -8.05 23.76 -45.60
N GLU A 463 -7.04 23.13 -45.01
CA GLU A 463 -7.01 22.74 -43.58
C GLU A 463 -6.23 23.77 -42.75
N ASN A 464 -6.84 24.93 -42.50
CA ASN A 464 -6.12 26.09 -41.95
C ASN A 464 -6.64 26.65 -40.62
N GLY A 465 -7.71 26.08 -40.06
CA GLY A 465 -8.21 26.53 -38.76
C GLY A 465 -8.77 27.97 -38.77
N GLY A 466 -9.27 28.46 -39.91
CA GLY A 466 -9.96 29.74 -40.04
C GLY A 466 -9.13 30.84 -40.70
N TYR A 467 -7.80 30.74 -40.67
CA TYR A 467 -6.91 31.69 -41.32
C TYR A 467 -5.89 30.97 -42.21
N VAL A 468 -5.96 31.25 -43.50
CA VAL A 468 -5.13 30.61 -44.54
C VAL A 468 -3.63 30.82 -44.35
N GLY A 469 -3.21 31.85 -43.62
CA GLY A 469 -1.80 32.26 -43.50
C GLY A 469 -1.41 33.34 -44.51
N ASP A 470 -0.17 33.80 -44.44
CA ASP A 470 0.35 34.84 -45.35
C ASP A 470 1.04 34.21 -46.57
N GLU A 471 0.73 34.71 -47.77
CA GLU A 471 1.38 34.25 -49.00
C GLU A 471 2.90 34.46 -48.99
N ASN A 472 3.36 35.52 -48.32
CA ASN A 472 4.75 35.83 -48.02
C ASN A 472 4.82 36.44 -46.62
N GLY A 473 5.21 35.64 -45.63
CA GLY A 473 5.40 36.11 -44.27
C GLY A 473 6.70 36.92 -44.07
N ASP A 474 6.95 37.29 -42.83
CA ASP A 474 8.11 38.07 -42.40
C ASP A 474 9.40 37.27 -42.63
N ASP A 475 10.40 37.89 -43.25
CA ASP A 475 11.73 37.32 -43.52
C ASP A 475 11.76 36.01 -44.33
N THR A 476 10.67 35.66 -45.01
CA THR A 476 10.61 34.52 -45.94
C THR A 476 11.56 34.72 -47.13
N SER A 477 12.18 33.64 -47.61
CA SER A 477 13.14 33.69 -48.72
C SER A 477 13.18 32.38 -49.49
N CYS A 478 12.91 32.43 -50.79
CA CYS A 478 12.91 31.28 -51.69
C CYS A 478 12.93 31.73 -53.16
N THR A 479 12.89 30.79 -54.11
CA THR A 479 12.85 31.08 -55.55
C THR A 479 11.44 31.18 -56.15
N LEU A 480 10.40 30.88 -55.36
CA LEU A 480 9.00 30.91 -55.77
C LEU A 480 8.44 32.34 -55.74
N THR A 481 7.35 32.57 -56.47
CA THR A 481 6.61 33.85 -56.43
C THR A 481 6.06 34.16 -55.05
N SER A 482 5.62 33.13 -54.33
CA SER A 482 5.11 33.20 -52.96
C SER A 482 5.85 32.16 -52.12
N CYS A 483 6.59 32.61 -51.11
CA CYS A 483 7.40 31.75 -50.24
C CYS A 483 6.58 31.23 -49.07
N ASN A 484 5.69 30.28 -49.37
CA ASN A 484 4.86 29.62 -48.37
C ASN A 484 4.77 28.09 -48.58
N THR A 485 4.28 27.38 -47.57
CA THR A 485 4.19 25.91 -47.54
C THR A 485 3.41 25.31 -48.71
N GLN A 486 2.23 25.85 -49.05
CA GLN A 486 1.41 25.31 -50.16
C GLN A 486 2.06 25.54 -51.53
N ALA A 487 2.67 26.71 -51.75
CA ALA A 487 3.39 27.00 -52.98
C ALA A 487 4.60 26.07 -53.15
N TYR A 488 5.30 25.77 -52.06
CA TYR A 488 6.40 24.80 -52.04
C TYR A 488 5.92 23.38 -52.38
N GLU A 489 4.84 22.93 -51.75
CA GLU A 489 4.20 21.64 -52.03
C GLU A 489 3.82 21.50 -53.50
N ASN A 490 3.16 22.50 -54.08
CA ASN A 490 2.76 22.51 -55.48
C ASN A 490 3.97 22.44 -56.41
N ALA A 491 5.04 23.19 -56.11
CA ALA A 491 6.25 23.21 -56.92
C ALA A 491 7.01 21.87 -56.88
N LEU A 492 7.12 21.23 -55.71
CA LEU A 492 7.80 19.93 -55.58
C LEU A 492 7.01 18.82 -56.28
N ASN A 493 5.68 18.87 -56.21
CA ASN A 493 4.81 17.95 -56.94
C ASN A 493 4.90 18.15 -58.45
N GLU A 494 5.01 19.38 -58.95
CA GLU A 494 5.25 19.63 -60.38
C GLU A 494 6.63 19.10 -60.83
N GLN A 495 7.66 19.19 -59.98
CA GLN A 495 8.99 18.64 -60.24
C GLN A 495 8.98 17.10 -60.32
N GLY A 496 8.10 16.42 -59.60
CA GLY A 496 8.04 14.96 -59.60
C GLY A 496 9.19 14.30 -58.83
N LEU A 497 9.60 14.85 -57.68
CA LEU A 497 10.75 14.36 -56.91
C LEU A 497 10.66 12.85 -56.66
N CYS A 498 11.72 12.11 -56.98
CA CYS A 498 11.80 10.64 -56.87
C CYS A 498 10.71 9.90 -57.68
N GLY A 499 10.19 10.52 -58.74
CA GLY A 499 9.09 9.97 -59.55
C GLY A 499 7.71 10.10 -58.90
N PHE A 500 7.58 10.95 -57.88
CA PHE A 500 6.39 11.09 -57.06
C PHE A 500 5.75 12.48 -57.16
N TYR A 501 4.42 12.55 -57.09
CA TYR A 501 3.61 13.74 -57.40
C TYR A 501 2.53 14.04 -56.34
N ASP A 502 2.63 13.39 -55.19
CA ASP A 502 1.69 13.39 -54.06
C ASP A 502 2.40 13.72 -52.74
N TRP A 503 3.45 14.54 -52.82
CA TRP A 503 4.11 15.16 -51.67
C TRP A 503 3.16 16.09 -50.96
N ARG A 504 3.26 16.11 -49.63
CA ARG A 504 2.47 16.98 -48.76
C ARG A 504 3.26 17.43 -47.55
N MET A 505 2.75 18.47 -46.89
CA MET A 505 3.20 18.80 -45.54
C MET A 505 3.01 17.61 -44.58
N PRO A 506 4.00 17.32 -43.71
CA PRO A 506 3.88 16.27 -42.71
C PRO A 506 2.98 16.70 -41.58
N THR A 507 2.24 15.77 -40.99
CA THR A 507 1.60 16.00 -39.68
C THR A 507 2.68 16.15 -38.60
N HIS A 508 2.28 16.67 -37.43
CA HIS A 508 3.21 16.79 -36.29
C HIS A 508 3.87 15.45 -35.93
N HIS A 509 3.08 14.39 -35.73
CA HIS A 509 3.61 13.08 -35.38
C HIS A 509 4.56 12.53 -36.45
N GLU A 510 4.23 12.67 -37.73
CA GLU A 510 5.11 12.20 -38.82
C GLU A 510 6.44 12.94 -38.83
N LEU A 511 6.45 14.27 -38.69
CA LEU A 511 7.71 15.00 -38.67
C LEU A 511 8.53 14.67 -37.42
N PHE A 512 7.86 14.45 -36.29
CA PHE A 512 8.49 14.06 -35.04
C PHE A 512 9.16 12.68 -35.14
N THR A 513 8.66 11.75 -35.97
CA THR A 513 9.31 10.44 -36.16
C THR A 513 10.69 10.53 -36.83
N LEU A 514 11.11 11.69 -37.35
CA LEU A 514 12.50 11.87 -37.82
C LEU A 514 13.44 12.33 -36.71
N MET A 515 12.92 12.71 -35.54
CA MET A 515 13.72 13.35 -34.51
C MET A 515 14.48 12.32 -33.67
N HIS A 516 15.80 12.32 -33.79
CA HIS A 516 16.67 11.49 -32.96
C HIS A 516 17.15 12.31 -31.75
N LEU A 517 16.41 12.22 -30.64
CA LEU A 517 16.63 12.99 -29.41
C LEU A 517 17.87 12.54 -28.62
N GLY A 518 18.40 11.35 -28.89
CA GLY A 518 19.64 10.86 -28.27
C GLY A 518 20.95 11.44 -28.83
N LEU A 519 20.91 12.38 -29.79
CA LEU A 519 22.12 13.02 -30.32
C LEU A 519 22.49 14.24 -29.46
N SER A 520 23.69 14.26 -28.88
CA SER A 520 24.10 15.27 -27.88
C SER A 520 24.76 16.53 -28.45
N ASP A 521 25.34 16.47 -29.65
CA ASP A 521 26.16 17.52 -30.25
C ASP A 521 25.87 17.74 -31.74
N SER A 522 24.68 17.36 -32.19
CA SER A 522 24.21 17.57 -33.56
C SER A 522 22.73 17.94 -33.54
N ILE A 523 22.23 18.37 -34.69
CA ILE A 523 20.79 18.45 -34.90
C ILE A 523 20.15 17.07 -34.65
N ALA A 524 18.93 17.08 -34.12
CA ALA A 524 18.17 15.91 -33.71
C ALA A 524 17.61 15.15 -34.92
N ILE A 525 18.45 14.74 -35.87
CA ILE A 525 18.09 13.90 -37.03
C ILE A 525 19.35 13.18 -37.54
N ASP A 526 19.17 12.01 -38.14
CA ASP A 526 20.29 11.27 -38.73
C ASP A 526 20.78 11.93 -40.04
N GLU A 527 21.80 12.78 -39.93
CA GLU A 527 22.38 13.53 -41.06
C GLU A 527 23.00 12.63 -42.16
N ASP A 528 23.29 11.37 -41.86
CA ASP A 528 23.73 10.39 -42.87
C ASP A 528 22.61 10.08 -43.89
N TYR A 529 21.36 10.38 -43.54
CA TYR A 529 20.17 10.20 -44.39
C TYR A 529 19.49 11.53 -44.74
N PHE A 530 19.52 12.48 -43.81
CA PHE A 530 18.88 13.78 -43.94
C PHE A 530 19.88 14.93 -43.82
N PRO A 531 20.82 15.04 -44.79
CA PRO A 531 21.76 16.14 -44.79
C PRO A 531 21.02 17.47 -44.95
N TYR A 532 21.71 18.54 -44.55
CA TYR A 532 21.26 19.92 -44.74
C TYR A 532 19.94 20.27 -44.04
N THR A 533 19.64 19.61 -42.91
CA THR A 533 18.47 19.97 -42.08
C THR A 533 18.70 21.28 -41.32
N GLY A 534 19.94 21.56 -40.91
CA GLY A 534 20.27 22.79 -40.21
C GLY A 534 21.66 22.70 -39.58
N THR A 535 21.93 23.58 -38.62
CA THR A 535 23.16 23.57 -37.83
C THR A 535 22.83 23.91 -36.39
N VAL A 536 23.47 23.23 -35.44
CA VAL A 536 23.34 23.54 -34.01
C VAL A 536 23.76 24.98 -33.72
N GLY A 537 22.97 25.73 -32.95
CA GLY A 537 23.25 27.14 -32.70
C GLY A 537 22.48 27.77 -31.55
N THR A 538 22.39 29.11 -31.57
CA THR A 538 21.56 29.87 -30.63
C THR A 538 20.19 30.21 -31.20
N SER A 539 19.94 29.80 -32.44
CA SER A 539 18.72 30.11 -33.19
C SER A 539 18.04 28.81 -33.57
N PRO A 540 16.74 28.69 -33.33
CA PRO A 540 16.01 27.45 -33.57
C PRO A 540 16.00 27.08 -35.05
N VAL A 541 16.00 25.77 -35.30
CA VAL A 541 15.87 25.15 -36.63
C VAL A 541 14.44 24.67 -36.80
N TRP A 542 13.52 25.63 -36.91
CA TRP A 542 12.09 25.34 -37.05
C TRP A 542 11.73 24.72 -38.40
N TYR A 543 10.96 23.64 -38.36
CA TYR A 543 10.29 23.03 -39.50
C TYR A 543 8.78 23.01 -39.31
N TRP A 544 8.05 23.48 -40.32
CA TRP A 544 6.60 23.51 -40.30
C TRP A 544 5.96 22.12 -40.39
N THR A 545 4.83 21.97 -39.70
CA THR A 545 3.89 20.85 -39.87
C THR A 545 2.64 21.31 -40.62
N SER A 546 1.78 20.38 -41.03
CA SER A 546 0.48 20.67 -41.64
C SER A 546 -0.59 21.14 -40.65
N ILE A 547 -0.32 21.14 -39.34
CA ILE A 547 -1.35 21.28 -38.31
C ILE A 547 -1.44 22.74 -37.82
N PRO A 548 -2.57 23.45 -38.04
CA PRO A 548 -2.81 24.74 -37.39
C PRO A 548 -2.99 24.54 -35.88
N SER A 549 -2.49 25.49 -35.07
CA SER A 549 -2.61 25.43 -33.62
C SER A 549 -3.86 26.17 -33.14
N ALA A 550 -4.55 25.58 -32.16
CA ALA A 550 -5.65 26.25 -31.45
C ALA A 550 -5.14 27.30 -30.44
N ASP A 551 -3.84 27.34 -30.14
CA ASP A 551 -3.25 28.36 -29.25
C ASP A 551 -2.82 29.59 -30.05
N GLY A 552 -3.07 30.78 -29.48
CA GLY A 552 -2.89 32.08 -30.15
C GLY A 552 -4.04 32.49 -31.08
N VAL A 553 -5.28 32.11 -30.76
CA VAL A 553 -6.47 32.63 -31.44
C VAL A 553 -6.57 34.15 -31.26
N ASN A 554 -6.71 34.87 -32.37
CA ASN A 554 -7.12 36.27 -32.38
C ASN A 554 -8.35 36.39 -33.29
N SER A 555 -9.45 36.94 -32.74
CA SER A 555 -10.72 37.11 -33.47
C SER A 555 -11.26 35.84 -34.16
N GLU A 556 -11.27 34.71 -33.44
CA GLU A 556 -11.81 33.40 -33.86
C GLU A 556 -10.96 32.58 -34.86
N ASP A 557 -9.80 33.10 -35.31
CA ASP A 557 -8.94 32.39 -36.27
C ASP A 557 -7.64 31.85 -35.65
N ALA A 558 -7.21 30.65 -36.08
CA ALA A 558 -5.92 30.07 -35.74
C ALA A 558 -4.78 30.81 -36.45
N GLN A 559 -4.15 31.77 -35.77
CA GLN A 559 -3.03 32.56 -36.30
C GLN A 559 -1.69 31.82 -36.25
N ASN A 560 -1.63 30.67 -35.58
CA ASN A 560 -0.41 29.91 -35.38
C ASN A 560 -0.51 28.51 -36.02
N ALA A 561 0.63 27.89 -36.27
CA ALA A 561 0.76 26.50 -36.69
C ALA A 561 1.88 25.81 -35.91
N TRP A 562 1.82 24.49 -35.83
CA TRP A 562 2.83 23.68 -35.14
C TRP A 562 4.12 23.58 -35.96
N ALA A 563 5.25 23.71 -35.28
CA ALA A 563 6.59 23.55 -35.82
C ALA A 563 7.48 22.77 -34.85
N LEU A 564 8.46 22.05 -35.39
CA LEU A 564 9.46 21.29 -34.62
C LEU A 564 10.83 21.93 -34.77
N ASP A 565 11.56 22.09 -33.67
CA ASP A 565 12.93 22.58 -33.66
C ASP A 565 13.90 21.41 -33.66
N PHE A 566 14.57 21.20 -34.80
CA PHE A 566 15.57 20.16 -34.95
C PHE A 566 16.90 20.45 -34.24
N ASP A 567 17.10 21.65 -33.69
CA ASP A 567 18.28 21.95 -32.85
C ASP A 567 18.05 21.47 -31.40
N SER A 568 16.94 21.90 -30.78
CA SER A 568 16.69 21.63 -29.36
C SER A 568 15.83 20.40 -29.08
N GLY A 569 15.18 19.81 -30.09
CA GLY A 569 14.29 18.67 -29.88
C GLY A 569 12.86 19.05 -29.46
N VAL A 570 12.56 20.34 -29.33
CA VAL A 570 11.25 20.82 -28.82
C VAL A 570 10.28 21.13 -29.95
N ASP A 571 8.99 21.03 -29.65
CA ASP A 571 7.93 21.53 -30.50
C ASP A 571 7.37 22.86 -29.96
N ASN A 572 6.81 23.67 -30.86
CA ASN A 572 6.13 24.90 -30.48
C ASN A 572 5.09 25.30 -31.54
N PHE A 573 4.21 26.22 -31.19
CA PHE A 573 3.37 26.91 -32.15
C PHE A 573 3.97 28.27 -32.50
N LEU A 574 4.07 28.55 -33.79
CA LEU A 574 4.64 29.78 -34.31
C LEU A 574 3.56 30.53 -35.09
N ASN A 575 3.66 31.85 -35.14
CA ASN A 575 2.78 32.65 -35.98
C ASN A 575 2.97 32.23 -37.44
N LYS A 576 1.88 32.06 -38.20
CA LYS A 576 1.93 31.61 -39.60
C LYS A 576 2.74 32.54 -40.51
N SER A 577 2.93 33.81 -40.14
CA SER A 577 3.82 34.74 -40.85
C SER A 577 5.32 34.47 -40.62
N THR A 578 5.69 33.63 -39.66
CA THR A 578 7.10 33.37 -39.31
C THR A 578 7.81 32.62 -40.44
N ALA A 579 9.04 33.02 -40.75
CA ALA A 579 9.91 32.27 -41.64
C ALA A 579 10.43 30.98 -40.97
N ALA A 580 10.04 29.81 -41.48
CA ALA A 580 10.59 28.52 -41.05
C ALA A 580 10.85 27.58 -42.25
N ARG A 581 11.53 26.46 -41.99
CA ARG A 581 11.86 25.46 -43.01
C ARG A 581 10.68 24.53 -43.26
N VAL A 582 10.74 23.82 -44.38
CA VAL A 582 9.72 22.85 -44.78
C VAL A 582 10.41 21.57 -45.23
N ARG A 583 9.93 20.39 -44.85
CA ARG A 583 10.34 19.10 -45.44
C ARG A 583 9.07 18.32 -45.75
N LEU A 584 8.89 17.94 -47.01
CA LEU A 584 7.69 17.24 -47.43
C LEU A 584 7.81 15.73 -47.25
N VAL A 585 6.66 15.11 -47.08
CA VAL A 585 6.50 13.67 -46.91
C VAL A 585 5.44 13.15 -47.88
N ARG A 586 5.50 11.85 -48.15
CA ARG A 586 4.42 11.11 -48.81
C ARG A 586 4.23 9.76 -48.14
N ALA A 587 3.08 9.14 -48.41
CA ALA A 587 2.85 7.76 -48.03
C ALA A 587 3.83 6.81 -48.77
N GLY A 588 4.21 5.74 -48.08
CA GLY A 588 5.00 4.64 -48.63
C GLY A 588 4.34 3.88 -49.78
N ARG A 589 5.14 3.05 -50.44
CA ARG A 589 4.67 2.08 -51.44
C ARG A 589 4.31 0.75 -50.82
#